data_AF-A0A0D2VJG8-F1
#
_entry.id   AF-A0A0D2VJG8-F1
#
_cell.length_a   1.000
_cell.length_b   1.000
_cell.length_c   1.000
_cell.angle_alpha   90.00
_cell.angle_beta   90.00
_cell.angle_gamma   90.00
#
_symmetry.space_group_name_H-M   'P 1'
#
loop_
_entity.id
_entity.type
_entity.pdbx_description
1 polymer ?
#
loop_
_entity_poly.entity_id
_entity_poly.type
_entity_poly.pdbx_seq_one_letter_code
_entity_poly.pdbx_strand_id
1 'polypeptide(L)'
;MISMLSRFLLLFLAPKVQVIGLLCRTPLKESRHELLRRVAAGGGAFKSENGTKVHLPGANLNDIANQADDLLETMETRPVVPDRKLLARLVLIREEARNMMGGGILDERNDRGFSTLPESEVNFLTKLVALKPGKPVQEMIKNVMLGKDEGADYSDTDEEANASRTRPRGIAGRGSVTGRKPLPVRPGMFLETVTKVLGGIYNGNVSGITAQHLEWVHQKTLQVLQEIAF
;
A
#
# COMPACT_ATOMS: atom_id res chain seq x y z
N MET A 1 16.69 -24.83 2.40
CA MET A 1 15.66 -25.90 2.29
C MET A 1 14.31 -25.32 2.68
N ILE A 2 13.58 -24.74 1.72
CA ILE A 2 12.14 -24.46 1.92
C ILE A 2 11.45 -25.81 1.78
N SER A 3 10.90 -26.32 2.87
CA SER A 3 10.45 -27.70 2.97
C SER A 3 9.37 -28.01 1.92
N MET A 4 9.40 -29.23 1.42
CA MET A 4 8.42 -29.81 0.50
C MET A 4 6.97 -29.62 0.99
N LEU A 5 6.78 -29.47 2.31
CA LEU A 5 5.51 -29.10 2.95
C LEU A 5 4.94 -27.75 2.50
N SER A 6 5.77 -26.73 2.28
CA SER A 6 5.28 -25.40 1.87
C SER A 6 4.72 -25.42 0.44
N ARG A 7 5.28 -26.26 -0.44
CA ARG A 7 4.72 -26.51 -1.78
C ARG A 7 3.43 -27.34 -1.74
N PHE A 8 3.33 -28.29 -0.81
CA PHE A 8 2.13 -29.14 -0.67
C PHE A 8 0.95 -28.40 -0.03
N LEU A 9 1.20 -27.51 0.94
CA LEU A 9 0.14 -26.70 1.56
C LEU A 9 -0.50 -25.71 0.57
N LEU A 10 0.28 -25.22 -0.41
CA LEU A 10 -0.22 -24.32 -1.46
C LEU A 10 -1.29 -24.97 -2.34
N LEU A 11 -1.27 -26.29 -2.55
CA LEU A 11 -2.27 -26.99 -3.36
C LEU A 11 -3.69 -26.98 -2.76
N PHE A 12 -3.83 -26.81 -1.44
CA PHE A 12 -5.11 -26.76 -0.74
C PHE A 12 -5.61 -25.33 -0.47
N LEU A 13 -4.83 -24.32 -0.83
CA LEU A 13 -5.22 -22.92 -0.68
C LEU A 13 -6.09 -22.48 -1.86
N ALA A 14 -7.04 -21.57 -1.60
CA ALA A 14 -7.90 -21.00 -2.63
C ALA A 14 -7.06 -20.45 -3.82
N PRO A 15 -7.51 -20.62 -5.08
CA PRO A 15 -6.76 -20.21 -6.27
C PRO A 15 -6.17 -18.79 -6.19
N LYS A 16 -6.95 -17.84 -5.68
CA LYS A 16 -6.55 -16.44 -5.46
C LYS A 16 -5.34 -16.28 -4.52
N VAL A 17 -5.23 -17.08 -3.46
CA VAL A 17 -4.09 -17.04 -2.52
C VAL A 17 -2.83 -17.60 -3.17
N GLN A 18 -2.96 -18.66 -3.98
CA GLN A 18 -1.84 -19.21 -4.74
C GLN A 18 -1.29 -18.19 -5.75
N VAL A 19 -2.18 -17.48 -6.44
CA VAL A 19 -1.83 -16.42 -7.40
C VAL A 19 -1.08 -15.29 -6.71
N ILE A 20 -1.56 -14.80 -5.56
CA ILE A 20 -0.85 -13.77 -4.78
C ILE A 20 0.55 -14.25 -4.41
N GLY A 21 0.67 -15.48 -3.91
CA GLY A 21 1.96 -16.06 -3.57
C GLY A 21 2.93 -16.13 -4.75
N LEU A 22 2.43 -16.35 -5.97
CA LEU A 22 3.24 -16.33 -7.18
C LEU A 22 3.66 -14.91 -7.55
N LEU A 23 2.72 -13.96 -7.54
CA LEU A 23 2.98 -12.54 -7.83
C LEU A 23 4.00 -11.92 -6.86
N CYS A 24 3.95 -12.27 -5.58
CA CYS A 24 4.94 -11.81 -4.58
C CYS A 24 6.37 -12.28 -4.88
N ARG A 25 6.55 -13.29 -5.74
CA ARG A 25 7.87 -13.81 -6.17
C ARG A 25 8.31 -13.27 -7.53
N THR A 26 7.49 -12.43 -8.18
CA THR A 26 7.75 -11.90 -9.51
C THR A 26 8.15 -10.42 -9.40
N PRO A 27 9.46 -10.09 -9.49
CA PRO A 27 9.95 -8.73 -9.23
C PRO A 27 9.61 -7.73 -10.33
N LEU A 28 9.60 -8.18 -11.59
CA LEU A 28 9.37 -7.33 -12.75
C LEU A 28 7.88 -7.10 -12.95
N LYS A 29 7.49 -5.81 -13.06
CA LYS A 29 6.10 -5.39 -13.30
C LYS A 29 5.50 -6.01 -14.55
N GLU A 30 6.22 -5.99 -15.67
CA GLU A 30 5.72 -6.59 -16.93
C GLU A 30 5.48 -8.09 -16.81
N SER A 31 6.33 -8.79 -16.06
CA SER A 31 6.13 -10.22 -15.78
C SER A 31 4.93 -10.47 -14.86
N ARG A 32 4.67 -9.59 -13.88
CA ARG A 32 3.44 -9.66 -13.05
C ARG A 32 2.20 -9.40 -13.89
N HIS A 33 2.21 -8.40 -14.76
CA HIS A 33 1.10 -8.11 -15.66
C HIS A 33 0.81 -9.27 -16.61
N GLU A 34 1.85 -9.89 -17.18
CA GLU A 34 1.69 -11.09 -18.01
C GLU A 34 1.11 -12.25 -17.22
N LEU A 35 1.56 -12.43 -15.98
CA LEU A 35 1.00 -13.43 -15.10
C LEU A 35 -0.47 -13.17 -14.78
N LEU A 36 -0.84 -11.94 -14.44
CA LEU A 36 -2.21 -11.51 -14.19
C LEU A 36 -3.10 -11.73 -15.42
N ARG A 37 -2.62 -11.42 -16.64
CA ARG A 37 -3.34 -11.71 -17.90
C ARG A 37 -3.64 -13.19 -18.04
N ARG A 38 -2.65 -14.06 -17.81
CA ARG A 38 -2.81 -15.52 -17.94
C ARG A 38 -3.77 -16.09 -16.90
N VAL A 39 -3.69 -15.60 -15.67
CA VAL A 39 -4.60 -16.00 -14.58
C VAL A 39 -6.03 -15.57 -14.89
N ALA A 40 -6.22 -14.34 -15.37
CA ALA A 40 -7.54 -13.81 -15.76
C ALA A 40 -8.13 -14.53 -16.99
N ALA A 41 -7.29 -15.04 -17.89
CA ALA A 41 -7.70 -15.84 -19.05
C ALA A 41 -8.09 -17.30 -18.71
N GLY A 42 -8.16 -17.66 -17.42
CA GLY A 42 -8.54 -19.01 -16.96
C GLY A 42 -7.38 -19.88 -16.48
N GLY A 43 -6.15 -19.37 -16.46
CA GLY A 43 -4.98 -20.10 -15.99
C GLY A 43 -4.52 -21.20 -16.96
N GLY A 44 -3.93 -22.27 -16.43
CA GLY A 44 -3.49 -23.45 -17.21
C GLY A 44 -2.00 -23.77 -17.10
N ALA A 45 -1.54 -24.73 -17.91
CA ALA A 45 -0.15 -25.20 -17.88
C ALA A 45 0.73 -24.39 -18.85
N PHE A 46 1.74 -23.70 -18.33
CA PHE A 46 2.69 -22.90 -19.09
C PHE A 46 4.10 -23.50 -18.99
N LYS A 47 4.86 -23.45 -20.08
CA LYS A 47 6.30 -23.74 -20.04
C LYS A 47 7.02 -22.47 -19.61
N SER A 48 7.73 -22.54 -18.49
CA SER A 48 8.74 -21.53 -18.14
C SER A 48 9.92 -21.61 -19.10
N GLU A 49 10.73 -20.54 -19.18
CA GLU A 49 11.94 -20.46 -20.01
C GLU A 49 12.89 -21.64 -19.77
N ASN A 50 12.93 -22.18 -18.56
CA ASN A 50 13.74 -23.34 -18.17
C ASN A 50 13.08 -24.70 -18.49
N GLY A 51 12.04 -24.73 -19.32
CA GLY A 51 11.30 -25.96 -19.68
C GLY A 51 10.41 -26.54 -18.57
N THR A 52 10.38 -25.92 -17.39
CA THR A 52 9.55 -26.36 -16.27
C THR A 52 8.08 -26.03 -16.55
N LYS A 53 7.19 -27.03 -16.50
CA LYS A 53 5.75 -26.83 -16.60
C LYS A 53 5.23 -26.24 -15.29
N VAL A 54 4.72 -25.02 -15.34
CA VAL A 54 4.07 -24.32 -14.22
C VAL A 54 2.56 -24.34 -14.48
N HIS A 55 1.79 -24.86 -13.54
CA HIS A 55 0.33 -24.76 -13.59
C HIS A 55 -0.10 -23.48 -12.89
N LEU A 56 -0.77 -22.59 -13.62
CA LEU A 56 -1.33 -21.35 -13.09
C LEU A 56 -2.80 -21.56 -12.73
N PRO A 57 -3.23 -21.14 -11.53
CA PRO A 57 -4.65 -21.10 -11.20
C PRO A 57 -5.36 -20.06 -12.06
N GLY A 58 -6.63 -20.31 -12.42
CA GLY A 58 -7.52 -19.28 -12.92
C GLY A 58 -8.14 -18.48 -11.77
N ALA A 59 -8.19 -17.15 -11.88
CA ALA A 59 -8.84 -16.27 -10.90
C ALA A 59 -9.23 -14.93 -11.54
N ASN A 60 -10.31 -14.32 -11.03
CA ASN A 60 -10.74 -13.00 -11.46
C ASN A 60 -9.79 -11.92 -10.89
N LEU A 61 -9.47 -10.88 -11.67
CA LEU A 61 -8.65 -9.75 -11.23
C LEU A 61 -9.23 -9.04 -10.00
N ASN A 62 -10.55 -8.92 -9.93
CA ASN A 62 -11.25 -8.34 -8.78
C ASN A 62 -11.05 -9.19 -7.53
N ASP A 63 -11.15 -10.51 -7.64
CA ASP A 63 -10.94 -11.43 -6.52
C ASP A 63 -9.49 -11.41 -6.04
N ILE A 64 -8.53 -11.23 -6.96
CA ILE A 64 -7.11 -11.08 -6.63
C ILE A 64 -6.87 -9.76 -5.90
N ALA A 65 -7.43 -8.66 -6.40
CA ALA A 65 -7.32 -7.33 -5.79
C ALA A 65 -7.91 -7.34 -4.37
N ASN A 66 -9.12 -7.86 -4.21
CA ASN A 66 -9.79 -7.97 -2.92
C ASN A 66 -9.03 -8.88 -1.96
N GLN A 67 -8.53 -10.02 -2.45
CA GLN A 67 -7.75 -10.92 -1.59
C GLN A 67 -6.41 -10.31 -1.14
N ALA A 68 -5.77 -9.51 -1.99
CA ALA A 68 -4.57 -8.77 -1.61
C ALA A 68 -4.89 -7.67 -0.59
N ASP A 69 -6.05 -7.01 -0.74
CA ASP A 69 -6.55 -6.01 0.20
C ASP A 69 -6.88 -6.61 1.58
N ASP A 70 -7.56 -7.75 1.64
CA ASP A 70 -7.85 -8.46 2.90
C ASP A 70 -6.56 -8.81 3.68
N LEU A 71 -5.54 -9.29 2.97
CA LEU A 71 -4.25 -9.62 3.56
C LEU A 71 -3.51 -8.36 4.04
N LEU A 72 -3.59 -7.30 3.26
CA LEU A 72 -3.02 -6.00 3.59
C LEU A 72 -3.70 -5.39 4.81
N GLU A 73 -5.03 -5.42 4.90
CA GLU A 73 -5.79 -4.95 6.06
C GLU A 73 -5.38 -5.68 7.34
N THR A 74 -5.20 -7.00 7.25
CA THR A 74 -4.73 -7.83 8.38
C THR A 74 -3.31 -7.45 8.84
N MET A 75 -2.48 -6.89 7.96
CA MET A 75 -1.15 -6.41 8.29
C MET A 75 -1.16 -4.98 8.82
N GLU A 76 -1.99 -4.11 8.24
CA GLU A 76 -2.03 -2.67 8.53
C GLU A 76 -2.79 -2.32 9.82
N THR A 77 -3.75 -3.15 10.22
CA THR A 77 -4.47 -3.05 11.50
C THR A 77 -3.59 -3.34 12.72
N ARG A 78 -2.39 -3.90 12.52
CA ARG A 78 -1.45 -4.20 13.60
C ARG A 78 -0.70 -2.93 14.05
N PRO A 79 -0.35 -2.82 15.34
CA PRO A 79 0.49 -1.72 15.83
C PRO A 79 1.85 -1.64 15.12
N VAL A 80 2.43 -2.78 14.78
CA VAL A 80 3.70 -2.89 14.06
C VAL A 80 3.52 -3.79 12.84
N VAL A 81 3.99 -3.32 11.69
CA VAL A 81 3.98 -4.11 10.43
C VAL A 81 5.01 -5.22 10.53
N PRO A 82 4.62 -6.51 10.40
CA PRO A 82 5.55 -7.62 10.60
C PRO A 82 6.57 -7.79 9.48
N ASP A 83 6.18 -7.55 8.22
CA ASP A 83 7.07 -7.64 7.06
C ASP A 83 6.70 -6.54 6.05
N ARG A 84 7.54 -5.50 5.97
CA ARG A 84 7.34 -4.38 5.04
C ARG A 84 7.58 -4.74 3.58
N LYS A 85 8.44 -5.74 3.30
CA LYS A 85 8.65 -6.20 1.92
C LYS A 85 7.40 -6.93 1.42
N LEU A 86 6.82 -7.78 2.25
CA LEU A 86 5.55 -8.43 1.93
C LEU A 86 4.43 -7.41 1.79
N LEU A 87 4.33 -6.43 2.70
CA LEU A 87 3.32 -5.38 2.61
C LEU A 87 3.44 -4.61 1.29
N ALA A 88 4.64 -4.17 0.92
CA ALA A 88 4.88 -3.47 -0.33
C ALA A 88 4.48 -4.31 -1.56
N ARG A 89 4.79 -5.62 -1.56
CA ARG A 89 4.35 -6.54 -2.61
C ARG A 89 2.84 -6.64 -2.71
N LEU A 90 2.13 -6.76 -1.58
CA LEU A 90 0.67 -6.85 -1.55
C LEU A 90 0.02 -5.57 -2.08
N VAL A 91 0.53 -4.39 -1.67
CA VAL A 91 0.08 -3.10 -2.21
C VAL A 91 0.25 -3.07 -3.73
N LEU A 92 1.44 -3.39 -4.25
CA LEU A 92 1.70 -3.38 -5.70
C LEU A 92 0.77 -4.34 -6.45
N ILE A 93 0.55 -5.54 -5.92
CA ILE A 93 -0.35 -6.53 -6.52
C ILE A 93 -1.79 -6.00 -6.59
N ARG A 94 -2.28 -5.42 -5.49
CA ARG A 94 -3.61 -4.82 -5.41
C ARG A 94 -3.77 -3.73 -6.47
N GLU A 95 -2.82 -2.78 -6.52
CA GLU A 95 -2.88 -1.65 -7.45
C GLU A 95 -2.73 -2.07 -8.92
N GLU A 96 -1.88 -3.06 -9.21
CA GLU A 96 -1.72 -3.58 -10.57
C GLU A 96 -2.95 -4.35 -11.05
N ALA A 97 -3.55 -5.17 -10.18
CA ALA A 97 -4.79 -5.88 -10.50
C ALA A 97 -5.93 -4.89 -10.76
N ARG A 98 -6.08 -3.85 -9.93
CA ARG A 98 -7.06 -2.76 -10.13
C ARG A 98 -6.83 -2.02 -11.43
N ASN A 99 -5.59 -1.63 -11.71
CA ASN A 99 -5.24 -0.93 -12.95
C ASN A 99 -5.54 -1.77 -14.21
N MET A 100 -5.36 -3.09 -14.15
CA MET A 100 -5.68 -4.00 -15.26
C MET A 100 -7.19 -4.19 -15.51
N MET A 101 -8.05 -3.84 -14.56
CA MET A 101 -9.51 -3.88 -14.73
C MET A 101 -10.07 -2.66 -15.49
N GLY A 102 -9.23 -1.68 -15.84
CA GLY A 102 -9.57 -0.60 -16.76
C GLY A 102 -10.37 0.59 -16.19
N GLY A 103 -10.71 0.60 -14.90
CA GLY A 103 -11.41 1.75 -14.28
C GLY A 103 -10.49 2.85 -13.72
N GLY A 104 -9.18 2.64 -13.78
CA GLY A 104 -8.20 3.63 -13.32
C GLY A 104 -8.19 3.84 -11.81
N ILE A 105 -7.55 4.93 -11.38
CA ILE A 105 -7.35 5.25 -9.96
C ILE A 105 -8.67 5.56 -9.23
N LEU A 106 -9.64 6.15 -9.92
CA LEU A 106 -10.93 6.58 -9.34
C LEU A 106 -12.07 5.58 -9.55
N ASP A 107 -11.75 4.33 -9.91
CA ASP A 107 -12.76 3.29 -10.05
C ASP A 107 -13.53 3.10 -8.73
N GLU A 108 -14.85 3.18 -8.76
CA GLU A 108 -15.72 3.01 -7.59
C GLU A 108 -15.53 1.65 -6.91
N ARG A 109 -15.12 0.62 -7.67
CA ARG A 109 -14.79 -0.71 -7.13
C ARG A 109 -13.59 -0.70 -6.18
N ASN A 110 -12.77 0.36 -6.22
CA ASN A 110 -11.61 0.50 -5.34
C ASN A 110 -12.00 1.03 -3.95
N ASP A 111 -13.19 1.62 -3.79
CA ASP A 111 -13.61 2.24 -2.53
C ASP A 111 -13.86 1.18 -1.45
N ARG A 112 -13.08 1.25 -0.37
CA ARG A 112 -13.26 0.40 0.82
C ARG A 112 -14.43 0.82 1.71
N GLY A 113 -15.21 1.84 1.33
CA GLY A 113 -16.40 2.28 2.03
C GLY A 113 -16.13 3.13 3.28
N PHE A 114 -14.89 3.60 3.50
CA PHE A 114 -14.59 4.51 4.61
C PHE A 114 -15.33 5.84 4.44
N SER A 115 -16.24 6.14 5.37
CA SER A 115 -16.96 7.43 5.45
C SER A 115 -16.09 8.56 5.98
N THR A 116 -15.01 8.23 6.69
CA THR A 116 -14.05 9.19 7.27
C THR A 116 -12.64 8.77 6.92
N LEU A 117 -11.82 9.71 6.43
CA LEU A 117 -10.42 9.47 6.16
C LEU A 117 -9.62 9.35 7.46
N PRO A 118 -8.64 8.44 7.56
CA PRO A 118 -7.85 8.32 8.77
C PRO A 118 -6.93 9.54 8.97
N GLU A 119 -6.85 10.00 10.22
CA GLU A 119 -6.19 11.28 10.56
C GLU A 119 -4.69 11.28 10.26
N SER A 120 -4.00 10.17 10.51
CA SER A 120 -2.57 9.98 10.25
C SER A 120 -2.20 10.21 8.78
N GLU A 121 -2.94 9.59 7.87
CA GLU A 121 -2.75 9.65 6.43
C GLU A 121 -3.06 11.05 5.91
N VAL A 122 -4.15 11.67 6.38
CA VAL A 122 -4.52 13.05 6.02
C VAL A 122 -3.47 14.04 6.49
N ASN A 123 -2.96 13.89 7.71
CA ASN A 123 -1.91 14.75 8.25
C ASN A 123 -0.60 14.61 7.46
N PHE A 124 -0.23 13.38 7.11
CA PHE A 124 0.94 13.13 6.28
C PHE A 124 0.77 13.71 4.87
N LEU A 125 -0.38 13.49 4.24
CA LEU A 125 -0.69 14.05 2.92
C LEU A 125 -0.61 15.58 2.94
N THR A 126 -1.18 16.22 3.97
CA THR A 126 -1.12 17.67 4.18
C THR A 126 0.34 18.17 4.22
N LYS A 127 1.24 17.45 4.89
CA LYS A 127 2.67 17.80 4.93
C LYS A 127 3.33 17.68 3.55
N LEU A 128 2.99 16.66 2.77
CA LEU A 128 3.54 16.47 1.43
C LEU A 128 3.09 17.57 0.47
N VAL A 129 1.79 17.90 0.47
CA VAL A 129 1.24 18.91 -0.46
C VAL A 129 1.68 20.35 -0.15
N ALA A 130 2.12 20.62 1.09
CA ALA A 130 2.71 21.90 1.48
C ALA A 130 4.11 22.14 0.88
N LEU A 131 4.76 21.08 0.38
CA LEU A 131 6.09 21.14 -0.24
C LEU A 131 5.96 21.05 -1.76
N LYS A 132 6.95 21.54 -2.49
CA LYS A 132 6.99 21.36 -3.96
C LYS A 132 7.35 19.90 -4.30
N PRO A 133 6.71 19.27 -5.30
CA PRO A 133 7.09 17.95 -5.77
C PRO A 133 8.59 17.87 -6.08
N GLY A 134 9.28 16.85 -5.56
CA GLY A 134 10.72 16.70 -5.75
C GLY A 134 11.38 15.71 -4.79
N LYS A 135 12.71 15.74 -4.75
CA LYS A 135 13.53 14.84 -3.92
C LYS A 135 13.15 14.86 -2.43
N PRO A 136 12.91 16.03 -1.79
CA PRO A 136 12.55 16.04 -0.37
C PRO A 136 11.24 15.29 -0.08
N VAL A 137 10.22 15.50 -0.92
CA VAL A 137 8.92 14.81 -0.80
C VAL A 137 9.07 13.30 -1.05
N GLN A 138 9.88 12.92 -2.04
CA GLN A 138 10.18 11.52 -2.31
C GLN A 138 10.89 10.83 -1.13
N GLU A 139 11.83 11.51 -0.48
CA GLU A 139 12.54 11.00 0.70
C GLU A 139 11.61 10.86 1.90
N MET A 140 10.70 11.81 2.12
CA MET A 140 9.65 11.71 3.15
C MET A 140 8.74 10.49 2.90
N ILE A 141 8.28 10.30 1.66
CA ILE A 141 7.49 9.11 1.29
C ILE A 141 8.30 7.84 1.57
N LYS A 142 9.57 7.81 1.15
CA LYS A 142 10.46 6.65 1.37
C LYS A 142 10.64 6.30 2.84
N ASN A 143 10.86 7.30 3.70
CA ASN A 143 11.00 7.09 5.14
C ASN A 143 9.74 6.46 5.72
N VAL A 144 8.56 7.04 5.45
CA VAL A 144 7.29 6.54 5.98
C VAL A 144 6.97 5.13 5.46
N MET A 145 7.18 4.86 4.17
CA MET A 145 6.96 3.51 3.62
C MET A 145 7.91 2.47 4.24
N LEU A 146 9.14 2.86 4.61
CA LEU A 146 10.09 2.04 5.36
C LEU A 146 9.81 1.96 6.88
N GLY A 147 8.87 2.77 7.39
CA GLY A 147 8.49 2.79 8.80
C GLY A 147 9.25 3.73 9.67
N LYS A 148 9.93 4.69 9.06
CA LYS A 148 10.60 5.80 9.73
C LYS A 148 9.68 7.00 9.65
N ASP A 149 9.59 7.78 10.72
CA ASP A 149 8.80 9.02 10.73
C ASP A 149 7.30 8.80 10.45
N GLU A 150 6.77 7.60 10.72
CA GLU A 150 5.36 7.24 10.43
C GLU A 150 4.34 7.85 11.42
N GLY A 151 4.82 8.66 12.37
CA GLY A 151 4.01 9.38 13.35
C GLY A 151 3.67 8.60 14.62
N ALA A 152 4.13 7.35 14.74
CA ALA A 152 3.94 6.51 15.94
C ALA A 152 5.18 6.43 16.85
N ASP A 153 6.28 7.13 16.53
CA ASP A 153 7.56 7.04 17.25
C ASP A 153 7.56 7.74 18.63
N TYR A 154 6.41 8.18 19.13
CA TYR A 154 6.28 8.55 20.54
C TYR A 154 6.09 7.29 21.39
N SER A 155 7.21 6.61 21.66
CA SER A 155 7.30 5.66 22.76
C SER A 155 6.89 6.38 24.05
N ASP A 156 6.05 5.76 24.88
CA ASP A 156 5.61 6.27 26.20
C ASP A 156 6.74 6.45 27.23
N THR A 157 8.00 6.43 26.80
CA THR A 157 9.18 6.64 27.64
C THR A 157 9.56 8.11 27.82
N ASP A 158 8.91 9.05 27.12
CA ASP A 158 9.27 10.49 27.20
C ASP A 158 8.33 11.34 28.08
N GLU A 159 7.26 10.78 28.65
CA GLU A 159 6.38 11.55 29.56
C GLU A 159 6.89 11.64 31.01
N GLU A 160 7.91 10.88 31.40
CA GLU A 160 8.45 10.95 32.78
C GLU A 160 9.86 11.57 32.91
N ALA A 161 10.55 11.94 31.82
CA ALA A 161 11.97 12.31 31.93
C ALA A 161 12.37 13.76 31.55
N ASN A 162 11.53 14.59 30.92
CA ASN A 162 12.00 15.89 30.41
C ASN A 162 11.13 17.09 30.77
N ALA A 163 10.91 17.29 32.08
CA ALA A 163 10.64 18.61 32.64
C ALA A 163 11.93 19.48 32.70
N SER A 164 12.65 19.63 31.59
CA SER A 164 13.54 20.77 31.33
C SER A 164 14.29 20.56 30.02
N ARG A 165 13.96 21.36 29.01
CA ARG A 165 14.88 21.95 28.01
C ARG A 165 14.07 22.43 26.82
N THR A 166 13.89 23.74 26.82
CA THR A 166 13.41 24.58 25.72
C THR A 166 14.02 24.16 24.39
N ARG A 167 13.22 23.53 23.51
CA ARG A 167 13.45 23.49 22.06
C ARG A 167 12.29 24.21 21.38
N PRO A 168 12.50 24.88 20.22
CA PRO A 168 11.48 25.68 19.59
C PRO A 168 10.32 24.78 19.15
N ARG A 169 9.15 25.10 19.67
CA ARG A 169 7.88 24.41 19.47
C ARG A 169 7.43 24.59 18.02
N GLY A 170 7.91 23.74 17.12
CA GLY A 170 7.35 23.57 15.79
C GLY A 170 5.91 23.08 15.91
N ILE A 171 5.01 23.72 15.17
CA ILE A 171 3.56 23.50 15.01
C ILE A 171 3.11 22.17 15.65
N ALA A 172 2.60 22.28 16.88
CA ALA A 172 2.01 21.17 17.61
C ALA A 172 0.85 20.61 16.78
N GLY A 173 0.98 19.33 16.39
CA GLY A 173 -0.13 18.56 15.86
C GLY A 173 -1.30 18.62 16.84
N ARG A 174 -2.50 18.82 16.32
CA ARG A 174 -3.74 18.63 17.07
C ARG A 174 -3.66 17.26 17.76
N GLY A 175 -3.87 17.25 19.07
CA GLY A 175 -4.01 16.00 19.82
C GLY A 175 -5.21 15.21 19.29
N SER A 176 -5.07 13.88 19.27
CA SER A 176 -6.13 12.94 18.88
C SER A 176 -7.41 13.26 19.66
N VAL A 177 -8.48 13.61 18.95
CA VAL A 177 -9.80 13.98 19.50
C VAL A 177 -10.42 12.80 20.28
N THR A 178 -9.87 11.59 20.15
CA THR A 178 -10.42 10.36 20.72
C THR A 178 -9.60 9.77 21.87
N GLY A 179 -8.46 10.38 22.24
CA GLY A 179 -7.58 9.87 23.30
C GLY A 179 -6.88 8.54 22.98
N ARG A 180 -7.14 7.94 21.81
CA ARG A 180 -6.38 6.80 21.28
C ARG A 180 -5.22 7.31 20.43
N LYS A 181 -4.03 6.74 20.60
CA LYS A 181 -2.88 7.00 19.73
C LYS A 181 -3.29 6.71 18.28
N PRO A 182 -3.15 7.68 17.36
CA PRO A 182 -3.46 7.43 15.95
C PRO A 182 -2.55 6.32 15.45
N LEU A 183 -3.09 5.45 14.59
CA LEU A 183 -2.26 4.47 13.93
C LEU A 183 -1.18 5.20 13.11
N PRO A 184 0.04 4.69 13.05
CA PRO A 184 1.03 5.20 12.10
C PRO A 184 0.51 5.11 10.66
N VAL A 185 1.05 5.96 9.80
CA VAL A 185 0.71 5.98 8.38
C VAL A 185 1.01 4.62 7.74
N ARG A 186 0.00 4.00 7.11
CA ARG A 186 0.15 2.70 6.44
C ARG A 186 0.14 2.84 4.91
N PRO A 187 1.03 2.16 4.17
CA PRO A 187 1.13 2.27 2.71
C PRO A 187 -0.19 2.12 1.94
N GLY A 188 -0.98 1.09 2.25
CA GLY A 188 -2.25 0.80 1.60
C GLY A 188 -3.34 1.78 1.95
N MET A 189 -3.50 2.14 3.23
CA MET A 189 -4.39 3.21 3.70
C MET A 189 -4.00 4.58 3.15
N PHE A 190 -2.71 4.85 3.00
CA PHE A 190 -2.21 6.11 2.46
C PHE A 190 -2.59 6.26 0.99
N LEU A 191 -2.38 5.24 0.16
CA LEU A 191 -2.83 5.27 -1.24
C LEU A 191 -4.36 5.41 -1.36
N GLU A 192 -5.12 4.71 -0.51
CA GLU A 192 -6.58 4.87 -0.44
C GLU A 192 -6.97 6.33 -0.14
N THR A 193 -6.30 6.95 0.85
CA THR A 193 -6.53 8.34 1.24
C THR A 193 -6.20 9.30 0.09
N VAL A 194 -5.08 9.10 -0.60
CA VAL A 194 -4.69 9.91 -1.77
C VAL A 194 -5.75 9.80 -2.87
N THR A 195 -6.23 8.59 -3.17
CA THR A 195 -7.26 8.35 -4.18
C THR A 195 -8.59 9.01 -3.82
N LYS A 196 -9.03 8.91 -2.56
CA LYS A 196 -10.26 9.56 -2.11
C LYS A 196 -10.19 11.08 -2.17
N VAL A 197 -9.08 11.68 -1.75
CA VAL A 197 -8.88 13.13 -1.86
C VAL A 197 -8.84 13.55 -3.33
N LEU A 198 -8.17 12.78 -4.19
CA LEU A 198 -8.12 13.02 -5.62
C LEU A 198 -9.53 12.99 -6.25
N GLY A 199 -10.36 11.99 -5.92
CA GLY A 199 -11.76 11.93 -6.34
C GLY A 199 -12.58 13.13 -5.84
N GLY A 200 -12.36 13.57 -4.60
CA GLY A 200 -12.96 14.79 -4.05
C GLY A 200 -12.59 16.06 -4.81
N ILE A 201 -11.35 16.19 -5.28
CA ILE A 201 -10.90 17.31 -6.11
C ILE A 201 -11.60 17.29 -7.48
N TYR A 202 -11.66 16.13 -8.14
CA TYR A 202 -12.34 16.02 -9.44
C TYR A 202 -13.85 16.28 -9.35
N ASN A 203 -14.47 15.93 -8.22
CA ASN A 203 -15.87 16.23 -7.93
C ASN A 203 -16.12 17.68 -7.48
N GLY A 204 -15.09 18.53 -7.41
CA GLY A 204 -15.19 19.94 -7.05
C GLY A 204 -15.35 20.22 -5.55
N ASN A 205 -15.15 19.23 -4.69
CA ASN A 205 -15.43 19.30 -3.25
C ASN A 205 -14.21 19.75 -2.41
N VAL A 206 -13.02 19.84 -2.99
CA VAL A 206 -11.77 20.13 -2.28
C VAL A 206 -10.99 21.24 -3.00
N SER A 207 -10.68 22.32 -2.28
CA SER A 207 -9.90 23.46 -2.76
C SER A 207 -8.55 23.52 -2.05
N GLY A 208 -7.47 23.84 -2.77
CA GLY A 208 -6.13 24.09 -2.20
C GLY A 208 -5.05 23.06 -2.51
N ILE A 209 -5.38 21.93 -3.16
CA ILE A 209 -4.41 20.91 -3.62
C ILE A 209 -4.62 20.70 -5.12
N THR A 210 -3.53 20.64 -5.91
CA THR A 210 -3.64 20.33 -7.34
C THR A 210 -3.73 18.82 -7.55
N ALA A 211 -4.66 18.37 -8.40
CA ALA A 211 -4.80 16.96 -8.77
C ALA A 211 -3.47 16.36 -9.26
N GLN A 212 -2.72 17.11 -10.07
CA GLN A 212 -1.39 16.73 -10.56
C GLN A 212 -0.39 16.41 -9.46
N HIS A 213 -0.44 17.14 -8.33
CA HIS A 213 0.45 16.85 -7.21
C HIS A 213 0.07 15.53 -6.54
N LEU A 214 -1.22 15.27 -6.33
CA LEU A 214 -1.67 13.99 -5.76
C LEU A 214 -1.38 12.81 -6.67
N GLU A 215 -1.58 12.95 -7.98
CA GLU A 215 -1.18 11.94 -8.96
C GLU A 215 0.33 11.66 -8.89
N TRP A 216 1.15 12.71 -8.76
CA TRP A 216 2.59 12.56 -8.57
C TRP A 216 2.92 11.83 -7.26
N VAL A 217 2.28 12.18 -6.15
CA VAL A 217 2.46 11.50 -4.84
C VAL A 217 2.07 10.02 -4.94
N HIS A 218 0.94 9.72 -5.58
CA HIS A 218 0.48 8.35 -5.80
C HIS A 218 1.52 7.54 -6.60
N GLN A 219 1.96 8.07 -7.75
CA GLN A 219 2.96 7.42 -8.60
C GLN A 219 4.30 7.22 -7.89
N LYS A 220 4.77 8.22 -7.14
CA LYS A 220 6.03 8.12 -6.39
C LYS A 220 5.95 7.13 -5.24
N THR A 221 4.80 7.02 -4.59
CA THR A 221 4.57 6.01 -3.56
C THR A 221 4.69 4.60 -4.15
N LEU A 222 4.06 4.34 -5.31
CA LEU A 222 4.21 3.06 -6.01
C LEU A 222 5.66 2.77 -6.42
N GLN A 223 6.39 3.77 -6.90
CA GLN A 223 7.81 3.64 -7.24
C GLN A 223 8.64 3.24 -6.01
N VAL A 224 8.45 3.93 -4.88
CA VAL A 224 9.14 3.61 -3.62
C VAL A 224 8.79 2.21 -3.14
N LEU A 225 7.52 1.81 -3.20
CA LEU A 225 7.10 0.47 -2.79
C LEU A 225 7.71 -0.61 -3.68
N GLN A 226 7.89 -0.34 -4.98
CA GLN A 226 8.61 -1.23 -5.88
C GLN A 226 10.08 -1.42 -5.46
N GLU A 227 10.77 -0.36 -5.04
CA GLU A 227 12.15 -0.43 -4.50
C GLU A 227 12.22 -1.20 -3.17
N ILE A 228 11.16 -1.17 -2.35
CA ILE A 228 11.11 -1.87 -1.06
C ILE A 228 10.81 -3.36 -1.27
N ALA A 229 9.92 -3.66 -2.21
CA ALA A 229 9.43 -5.00 -2.48
C ALA A 229 10.50 -5.95 -3.06
N PHE A 230 11.41 -5.43 -3.89
CA PHE A 230 12.37 -6.21 -4.69
C PHE A 230 13.71 -5.50 -4.80
#